data_AF-A8SKQ6-F1
#
_entry.id   AF-A8SKQ6-F1
#
_cell.length_a   1.000
_cell.length_b   1.000
_cell.length_c   1.000
_cell.angle_alpha   90.00
_cell.angle_beta   90.00
_cell.angle_gamma   90.00
#
_symmetry.space_group_name_H-M   'P 1'
#
loop_
_entity.id
_entity.type
_entity.pdbx_description
1 polymer ?
#
loop_
_entity_poly.entity_id
_entity_poly.type
_entity_poly.pdbx_seq_one_letter_code
_entity_poly.pdbx_strand_id
1 'polypeptide(L)'
;MDMNTVAISLSIIGSAVALIKALGKPIRKILKLQENQTNGITCLLRKDILDLVNKANSQGFIYEDEIEELRKLYKNYKDLDGNGIVDRVIDKAFNVPIKNR
;
A
#
# COMPACT_ATOMS: atom_id res chain seq x y z
N MET A 1 46.40 5.88 27.89
CA MET A 1 45.72 6.74 26.89
C MET A 1 45.80 8.17 27.38
N ASP A 2 46.15 9.12 26.52
CA ASP A 2 46.16 10.53 26.91
C ASP A 2 44.71 11.06 27.02
N MET A 3 44.54 12.14 27.79
CA MET A 3 43.24 12.78 28.02
C MET A 3 42.61 13.27 26.71
N ASN A 4 43.43 13.64 25.73
CA ASN A 4 43.03 14.24 24.47
C ASN A 4 42.38 13.21 23.52
N THR A 5 42.97 12.02 23.44
CA THR A 5 42.49 10.88 22.65
C THR A 5 41.12 10.43 23.14
N VAL A 6 40.90 10.40 24.47
CA VAL A 6 39.59 10.08 25.05
C VAL A 6 38.55 11.15 24.69
N ALA A 7 38.89 12.44 24.78
CA ALA A 7 38.00 13.54 24.46
C ALA A 7 37.59 13.58 22.96
N ILE A 8 38.55 13.35 22.06
CA ILE A 8 38.30 13.25 20.61
C ILE A 8 37.37 12.06 20.32
N SER A 9 37.64 10.90 20.94
CA SER A 9 36.83 9.69 20.77
C SER A 9 35.37 9.91 21.19
N LEU A 10 35.15 10.50 22.37
CA LEU A 10 33.81 10.80 22.89
C LEU A 10 33.06 11.81 22.01
N SER A 11 33.77 12.81 21.47
CA SER A 11 33.17 13.82 20.59
C SER A 11 32.69 13.23 19.26
N ILE A 12 33.47 12.30 18.69
CA ILE A 12 33.08 11.56 17.47
C ILE A 12 31.84 10.70 17.74
N ILE A 13 31.85 9.93 18.84
CA ILE A 13 30.73 9.06 19.22
C ILE A 13 29.47 9.89 19.49
N GLY A 14 29.58 10.97 20.27
CA GLY A 14 28.47 11.86 20.57
C GLY A 14 27.88 12.51 19.33
N SER A 15 28.73 12.99 18.42
CA SER A 15 28.31 13.59 17.15
C SER A 15 27.60 12.56 16.26
N ALA A 16 28.12 11.33 16.17
CA ALA A 16 27.49 10.25 15.41
C ALA A 16 26.10 9.89 15.95
N VAL A 17 25.95 9.76 17.28
CA VAL A 17 24.65 9.49 17.92
C VAL A 17 23.65 10.63 17.68
N ALA A 18 24.11 11.88 17.75
CA ALA A 18 23.28 13.04 17.47
C ALA A 18 22.78 13.04 16.02
N LEU A 19 23.65 12.74 15.06
CA LEU A 19 23.31 12.62 13.64
C LEU A 19 22.29 11.51 13.38
N ILE A 20 22.49 10.31 13.94
CA ILE A 20 21.57 9.18 13.80
C ILE A 20 20.18 9.55 14.32
N LYS A 21 20.10 10.24 15.48
CA LYS A 21 18.81 10.67 16.03
C LYS A 21 18.17 11.78 15.20
N ALA A 22 18.95 12.73 14.71
CA ALA A 22 18.48 13.85 13.90
C ALA A 22 17.91 13.38 12.55
N LEU A 23 18.54 12.38 11.93
CA LEU A 23 18.08 11.81 10.65
C LEU A 23 17.05 10.69 10.82
N GLY A 24 17.17 9.88 11.86
CA GLY A 24 16.28 8.73 12.08
C GLY A 24 14.84 9.12 12.38
N LYS A 25 14.61 10.21 13.12
CA LYS A 25 13.25 10.71 13.42
C LYS A 25 12.47 11.12 12.16
N PRO A 26 12.98 12.01 11.29
CA PRO A 26 12.26 12.39 10.06
C PRO A 26 12.09 11.21 9.11
N ILE A 27 13.10 10.35 8.94
CA ILE A 27 12.99 9.14 8.11
C ILE A 27 11.87 8.24 8.62
N ARG A 28 11.82 7.95 9.93
CA ARG A 28 10.75 7.13 10.51
C ARG A 28 9.37 7.75 10.33
N LYS A 29 9.27 9.08 10.39
CA LYS A 29 8.01 9.79 10.14
C LYS A 29 7.57 9.65 8.68
N ILE A 30 8.49 9.77 7.73
CA ILE A 30 8.22 9.58 6.30
C ILE A 30 7.78 8.14 6.02
N LEU A 31 8.49 7.15 6.57
CA LEU A 31 8.14 5.73 6.40
C LEU A 31 6.73 5.43 6.94
N LYS A 32 6.40 5.94 8.14
CA LYS A 32 5.05 5.80 8.70
C LYS A 32 3.98 6.51 7.85
N LEU A 33 4.30 7.68 7.30
CA LEU A 33 3.36 8.40 6.43
C LEU A 33 3.11 7.61 5.15
N GLN A 34 4.17 7.05 4.54
CA GLN A 34 4.08 6.21 3.36
C GLN A 34 3.26 4.95 3.64
N GLU A 35 3.51 4.27 4.77
CA GLU A 35 2.73 3.11 5.22
C GLU A 35 1.23 3.45 5.35
N ASN A 36 0.91 4.57 6.02
CA ASN A 36 -0.47 5.03 6.15
C ASN A 36 -1.12 5.36 4.81
N GLN A 37 -0.38 5.98 3.88
CA GLN A 37 -0.86 6.27 2.53
C GLN A 37 -1.12 4.99 1.75
N THR A 38 -0.20 4.03 1.77
CA THR A 38 -0.38 2.72 1.15
C THR A 38 -1.62 2.00 1.70
N ASN A 39 -1.82 2.01 3.03
CA ASN A 39 -3.01 1.44 3.65
C ASN A 39 -4.30 2.14 3.19
N GLY A 40 -4.27 3.47 3.11
CA GLY A 40 -5.40 4.26 2.61
C GLY A 40 -5.76 3.92 1.16
N ILE A 41 -4.76 3.88 0.27
CA ILE A 41 -4.94 3.51 -1.14
C ILE A 41 -5.48 2.09 -1.26
N THR A 42 -4.93 1.15 -0.49
CA THR A 42 -5.38 -0.26 -0.47
C THR A 42 -6.84 -0.38 -0.04
N CYS A 43 -7.27 0.41 0.95
CA CYS A 43 -8.68 0.48 1.37
C CYS A 43 -9.59 1.03 0.27
N LEU A 44 -9.17 2.08 -0.44
CA LEU A 44 -9.94 2.65 -1.56
C LEU A 44 -10.07 1.66 -2.71
N LEU A 45 -8.95 1.08 -3.16
CA LEU A 45 -8.95 0.05 -4.21
C LEU A 45 -9.88 -1.11 -3.85
N ARG A 46 -9.81 -1.59 -2.60
CA ARG A 46 -10.70 -2.65 -2.12
C ARG A 46 -12.17 -2.25 -2.20
N LYS A 47 -12.50 -1.03 -1.79
CA LYS A 47 -13.88 -0.52 -1.83
C LYS A 47 -14.37 -0.51 -3.27
N ASP A 48 -13.61 0.08 -4.19
CA ASP A 48 -14.01 0.24 -5.59
C ASP A 48 -14.16 -1.13 -6.29
N ILE A 49 -13.26 -2.08 -6.00
CA ILE A 49 -13.40 -3.48 -6.45
C ILE A 49 -14.71 -4.09 -5.93
N LEU A 50 -15.00 -3.95 -4.64
CA LEU A 50 -16.23 -4.51 -4.05
C LEU A 50 -17.48 -3.87 -4.65
N ASP A 51 -17.47 -2.57 -4.91
CA ASP A 51 -18.59 -1.86 -5.52
C ASP A 51 -18.88 -2.38 -6.93
N LEU A 52 -17.83 -2.54 -7.77
CA LEU A 52 -17.96 -3.14 -9.10
C LEU A 52 -18.45 -4.59 -9.06
N VAL A 53 -17.87 -5.41 -8.17
CA VAL A 53 -18.27 -6.82 -7.99
C VAL A 53 -19.74 -6.91 -7.54
N ASN A 54 -20.16 -6.08 -6.59
CA ASN A 54 -21.53 -6.07 -6.09
C ASN A 54 -22.51 -5.62 -7.17
N LYS A 55 -22.16 -4.60 -7.95
CA LYS A 55 -22.94 -4.15 -9.10
C LYS A 55 -23.11 -5.29 -10.11
N ALA A 56 -22.01 -5.93 -10.51
CA ALA A 56 -22.02 -7.03 -11.48
C ALA A 56 -22.88 -8.21 -10.99
N ASN A 57 -22.75 -8.59 -9.72
CA ASN A 57 -23.56 -9.63 -9.10
C ASN A 57 -25.05 -9.26 -9.04
N SER A 58 -25.38 -8.01 -8.73
CA SER A 58 -26.76 -7.52 -8.63
C SER A 58 -27.47 -7.52 -9.99
N GLN A 59 -26.77 -7.07 -11.05
CA GLN A 59 -27.35 -6.98 -12.40
C GLN A 59 -27.22 -8.29 -13.19
N GLY A 60 -26.39 -9.23 -12.74
CA GLY A 60 -26.18 -10.54 -13.38
C GLY A 60 -25.35 -10.49 -14.67
N PHE A 61 -24.62 -9.39 -14.91
CA PHE A 61 -23.68 -9.22 -16.01
C PHE A 61 -22.65 -8.14 -15.64
N ILE A 62 -21.58 -8.01 -16.41
CA ILE A 62 -20.61 -6.91 -16.30
C ILE A 62 -20.32 -6.34 -17.69
N TYR A 63 -20.09 -5.03 -17.79
CA TYR A 63 -19.69 -4.46 -19.07
C TYR A 63 -18.19 -4.70 -19.36
N GLU A 64 -17.82 -4.73 -20.64
CA GLU A 64 -16.43 -4.97 -21.05
C GLU A 64 -15.44 -3.93 -20.47
N ASP A 65 -15.83 -2.64 -20.44
CA ASP A 65 -15.05 -1.55 -19.83
C ASP A 65 -14.88 -1.75 -18.32
N GLU A 66 -15.95 -2.15 -17.63
CA GLU A 66 -15.94 -2.44 -16.20
C GLU A 66 -15.05 -3.63 -15.84
N ILE A 67 -14.99 -4.66 -16.71
CA ILE A 67 -14.11 -5.82 -16.47
C ILE A 67 -12.64 -5.43 -16.63
N GLU A 68 -12.32 -4.55 -17.58
CA GLU A 68 -10.95 -4.06 -17.76
C GLU A 68 -10.52 -3.19 -16.58
N GLU A 69 -11.42 -2.31 -16.12
CA GLU A 69 -11.22 -1.50 -14.92
C GLU A 69 -11.00 -2.38 -13.68
N LEU A 70 -11.86 -3.38 -13.48
CA LEU A 70 -11.77 -4.32 -12.36
C LEU A 70 -10.42 -5.06 -12.35
N ARG A 71 -9.91 -5.48 -13.51
CA ARG A 71 -8.57 -6.10 -13.62
C ARG A 71 -7.45 -5.15 -13.23
N LYS A 72 -7.52 -3.88 -13.65
CA LYS A 72 -6.52 -2.86 -13.30
C LYS A 72 -6.53 -2.56 -11.80
N LEU A 73 -7.71 -2.38 -11.22
CA LEU A 73 -7.88 -2.17 -9.78
C LEU A 73 -7.33 -3.36 -8.99
N TYR A 74 -7.67 -4.58 -9.39
CA TYR A 74 -7.19 -5.79 -8.73
C TYR A 74 -5.67 -5.95 -8.79
N LYS A 75 -5.05 -5.69 -9.95
CA LYS A 75 -3.59 -5.72 -10.08
C LYS A 75 -2.93 -4.74 -9.11
N ASN A 76 -3.38 -3.47 -9.13
CA ASN A 76 -2.83 -2.45 -8.23
C ASN A 76 -3.06 -2.79 -6.74
N TYR A 77 -4.19 -3.44 -6.43
CA TYR A 77 -4.48 -3.91 -5.07
C TYR A 77 -3.50 -5.00 -4.61
N LYS A 78 -3.18 -5.96 -5.48
CA LYS A 78 -2.20 -7.02 -5.17
C LYS A 78 -0.77 -6.49 -5.10
N ASP A 79 -0.42 -5.53 -5.96
CA ASP A 79 0.91 -4.88 -5.95
C ASP A 79 1.16 -4.10 -4.63
N LEU A 80 0.11 -3.76 -3.88
CA LEU A 80 0.17 -3.12 -2.55
C LEU A 80 -0.06 -4.11 -1.39
N ASP A 81 0.18 -5.40 -1.61
CA ASP A 81 0.00 -6.47 -0.61
C ASP A 81 -1.45 -6.59 -0.07
N GLY A 82 -2.42 -6.30 -0.93
CA GLY A 82 -3.83 -6.46 -0.63
C GLY A 82 -4.21 -7.89 -0.19
N ASN A 83 -5.10 -7.97 0.81
CA ASN A 83 -5.46 -9.23 1.47
C ASN A 83 -6.45 -10.10 0.68
N GLY A 84 -6.49 -11.40 1.03
CA GLY A 84 -7.24 -12.44 0.30
C GLY A 84 -8.76 -12.36 0.35
N ILE A 85 -9.37 -11.31 0.94
CA ILE A 85 -10.84 -11.16 0.88
C ILE A 85 -11.27 -10.78 -0.54
N VAL A 86 -10.50 -9.90 -1.20
CA VAL A 86 -10.79 -9.47 -2.58
C VAL A 86 -10.64 -10.64 -3.56
N ASP A 87 -9.60 -11.46 -3.37
CA ASP A 87 -9.35 -12.66 -4.18
C ASP A 87 -10.58 -13.59 -4.23
N ARG A 88 -11.31 -13.75 -3.11
CA ARG A 88 -12.49 -14.62 -3.05
C ARG A 88 -13.73 -14.08 -3.76
N VAL A 89 -13.83 -12.76 -3.93
CA VAL A 89 -15.04 -12.13 -4.48
C VAL A 89 -14.88 -11.79 -5.96
N ILE A 90 -13.64 -11.58 -6.42
CA ILE A 90 -13.38 -11.20 -7.81
C ILE A 90 -13.71 -12.32 -8.80
N ASP A 91 -13.50 -13.57 -8.39
CA ASP A 91 -13.88 -14.75 -9.18
C ASP A 91 -15.36 -14.74 -9.53
N LYS A 92 -16.23 -14.24 -8.64
CA LYS A 92 -17.67 -14.15 -8.91
C LYS A 92 -17.96 -13.16 -10.04
N ALA A 93 -17.28 -12.01 -10.04
CA ALA A 93 -17.46 -10.99 -11.08
C ALA A 93 -16.87 -11.39 -12.43
N PHE A 94 -15.81 -12.20 -12.47
CA PHE A 94 -15.28 -12.70 -13.75
C PHE A 94 -16.11 -13.82 -14.37
N ASN A 95 -17.02 -14.42 -13.60
CA ASN A 95 -17.88 -15.51 -14.06
C ASN A 95 -19.29 -15.04 -14.50
N VAL A 96 -19.64 -13.76 -14.34
CA VAL A 96 -20.89 -13.25 -14.90
C VAL A 96 -20.75 -12.95 -16.40
N PRO A 97 -21.85 -13.03 -17.18
CA PRO A 97 -21.84 -12.67 -18.60
C PRO A 97 -21.26 -11.27 -18.86
N ILE A 98 -20.44 -11.16 -19.91
CA ILE A 98 -19.87 -9.88 -20.36
C ILE A 98 -20.80 -9.29 -21.43
N LYS A 99 -21.07 -7.98 -21.33
CA LYS A 99 -21.84 -7.23 -22.32
C LYS A 99 -21.07 -6.02 -22.84
N ASN A 100 -21.38 -5.63 -24.06
CA ASN A 100 -20.99 -4.33 -24.60
C ASN A 100 -22.09 -3.32 -24.23
N ARG A 101 -21.69 -2.07 -23.97
CA ARG A 101 -22.63 -0.99 -23.63
C ARG A 101 -23.51 -0.59 -24.81
#